data_AF-A0A939ARE6-F1
#
_entry.id   AF-A0A939ARE6-F1
#
_cell.length_a   1.000
_cell.length_b   1.000
_cell.length_c   1.000
_cell.angle_alpha   90.00
_cell.angle_beta   90.00
_cell.angle_gamma   90.00
#
_symmetry.space_group_name_H-M   'P 1'
#
loop_
_entity.id
_entity.type
_entity.pdbx_description
1 polymer ?
#
loop_
_entity_poly.entity_id
_entity_poly.type
_entity_poly.pdbx_seq_one_letter_code
_entity_poly.pdbx_strand_id
1 'polypeptide(L)'
;MPAHHVSRRAVVLALMGILLLAGCTARSSQPAAPTPSPTPIARGTTVPMPTLTPIPGIRATLTALPQQPPMPASEARDYLELRAAVERCPAYNENRRTAILRQIDYVVQPASLPSDFLLIYGSEWPGRLIYGSAYLSALEWKLAGRDRASCLYPIGVAFNALLRRMGQQTFSEYE
;
A
#
# COMPACT_ATOMS: atom_id res chain seq x y z
N MET A 1 -35.86 -28.20 44.49
CA MET A 1 -36.20 -26.76 44.55
C MET A 1 -35.20 -26.00 43.69
N PRO A 2 -35.62 -25.45 42.53
CA PRO A 2 -34.72 -24.85 41.54
C PRO A 2 -34.38 -23.39 41.86
N ALA A 3 -33.15 -23.02 41.50
CA ALA A 3 -32.53 -21.72 41.72
C ALA A 3 -33.01 -20.66 40.72
N HIS A 4 -33.31 -19.46 41.23
CA HIS A 4 -33.65 -18.28 40.44
C HIS A 4 -32.37 -17.60 39.90
N HIS A 5 -32.11 -17.74 38.59
CA HIS A 5 -31.21 -16.84 37.86
C HIS A 5 -31.99 -15.63 37.36
N VAL A 6 -31.93 -14.52 38.12
CA VAL A 6 -32.50 -13.24 37.71
C VAL A 6 -31.53 -12.50 36.80
N SER A 7 -32.05 -12.18 35.62
CA SER A 7 -31.48 -11.50 34.47
C SER A 7 -30.83 -10.15 34.80
N ARG A 8 -29.51 -10.05 34.60
CA ARG A 8 -28.72 -8.80 34.70
C ARG A 8 -28.74 -7.95 33.42
N ARG A 9 -29.71 -8.13 32.52
CA ARG A 9 -29.71 -7.50 31.18
C ARG A 9 -30.50 -6.18 31.06
N ALA A 10 -31.03 -5.62 32.16
CA ALA A 10 -32.02 -4.53 32.07
C ALA A 10 -31.57 -3.13 32.56
N VAL A 11 -30.31 -2.89 32.91
CA VAL A 11 -29.92 -1.64 33.64
C VAL A 11 -29.07 -0.65 32.83
N VAL A 12 -28.73 -0.92 31.57
CA VAL A 12 -27.84 -0.02 30.78
C VAL A 12 -28.62 0.87 29.79
N LEU A 13 -29.95 0.88 29.85
CA LEU A 13 -30.80 1.57 28.86
C LEU A 13 -31.38 2.92 29.31
N ALA A 14 -30.92 3.50 30.42
CA ALA A 14 -31.51 4.72 30.95
C ALA A 14 -30.46 5.63 31.61
N LEU A 15 -29.63 6.30 30.82
CA LEU A 15 -29.00 7.59 31.18
C LEU A 15 -28.24 8.13 29.97
N MET A 16 -28.47 9.40 29.63
CA MET A 16 -27.89 10.19 28.51
C MET A 16 -28.73 10.30 27.23
N GLY A 17 -30.05 10.33 27.38
CA GLY A 17 -30.87 11.28 26.61
C GLY A 17 -31.08 12.53 27.46
N ILE A 18 -30.60 13.68 26.98
CA ILE A 18 -31.04 15.08 27.22
C ILE A 18 -29.85 16.00 26.88
N LEU A 19 -29.87 16.57 25.68
CA LEU A 19 -29.38 17.93 25.41
C LEU A 19 -30.06 18.42 24.13
N LEU A 20 -31.26 18.97 24.33
CA LEU A 20 -32.05 19.67 23.33
C LEU A 20 -31.39 21.01 22.98
N LEU A 21 -31.40 21.30 21.68
CA LEU A 21 -31.73 22.57 21.02
C LEU A 21 -31.24 23.89 21.65
N ALA A 22 -30.26 24.50 21.00
CA ALA A 22 -30.20 25.95 20.80
C ALA A 22 -29.13 26.27 19.73
N GLY A 23 -29.45 27.12 18.75
CA GLY A 23 -28.41 27.84 18.01
C GLY A 23 -28.60 28.04 16.52
N CYS A 24 -29.45 28.99 16.15
CA CYS A 24 -29.22 30.00 15.11
C CYS A 24 -28.84 29.54 13.69
N THR A 25 -29.85 29.64 12.81
CA THR A 25 -29.68 29.97 11.39
C THR A 25 -28.90 31.29 11.25
N ALA A 26 -27.61 31.22 10.90
CA ALA A 26 -26.83 32.36 10.46
C ALA A 26 -26.48 32.20 8.98
N ARG A 27 -27.26 32.89 8.14
CA ARG A 27 -27.00 33.12 6.72
C ARG A 27 -25.73 33.97 6.63
N SER A 28 -24.58 33.34 6.39
CA SER A 28 -23.31 34.05 6.19
C SER A 28 -23.32 34.72 4.82
N SER A 29 -23.57 36.02 4.82
CA SER A 29 -23.34 36.93 3.70
C SER A 29 -21.87 36.85 3.28
N GLN A 30 -21.65 36.34 2.08
CA GLN A 30 -20.35 36.23 1.43
C GLN A 30 -19.83 37.63 1.10
N PRO A 31 -18.68 38.08 1.63
CA PRO A 31 -18.06 39.32 1.17
C PRO A 31 -17.53 39.10 -0.24
N ALA A 32 -17.95 39.95 -1.18
CA ALA A 32 -17.37 40.02 -2.51
C ALA A 32 -15.86 40.33 -2.39
N ALA A 33 -15.03 39.42 -2.90
CA ALA A 33 -13.59 39.62 -2.96
C ALA A 33 -13.27 40.78 -3.94
N PRO A 34 -12.28 41.63 -3.63
CA PRO A 34 -11.87 42.71 -4.51
C PRO A 34 -11.23 42.15 -5.78
N THR A 35 -11.65 42.70 -6.92
CA THR A 35 -11.10 42.46 -8.25
C THR A 35 -9.61 42.80 -8.27
N PRO A 36 -8.70 41.86 -8.56
CA PRO A 36 -7.30 42.19 -8.77
C PRO A 36 -7.11 42.90 -10.11
N SER A 37 -6.42 44.05 -10.09
CA SER A 37 -5.97 44.76 -11.28
C SER A 37 -5.04 43.88 -12.14
N PRO A 38 -5.08 43.97 -13.48
CA PRO A 38 -4.18 43.21 -14.34
C PRO A 38 -2.76 43.79 -14.27
N THR A 39 -1.86 43.08 -13.58
CA THR A 39 -0.41 43.31 -13.64
C THR A 39 0.09 42.94 -15.04
N PRO A 40 0.91 43.78 -15.71
CA PRO A 40 1.49 43.44 -17.01
C PRO A 40 2.38 42.20 -16.87
N ILE A 41 2.09 41.19 -17.71
CA ILE A 41 2.86 39.95 -17.82
C ILE A 41 4.28 40.30 -18.25
N ALA A 42 5.22 40.26 -17.31
CA ALA A 42 6.63 40.21 -17.62
C ALA A 42 6.90 38.95 -18.44
N ARG A 43 7.50 39.13 -19.63
CA ARG A 43 7.96 38.04 -20.49
C ARG A 43 8.72 37.01 -19.65
N GLY A 44 8.12 35.83 -19.52
CA GLY A 44 8.80 34.67 -18.94
C GLY A 44 10.07 34.42 -19.74
N THR A 45 11.20 34.61 -19.08
CA THR A 45 12.47 34.02 -19.50
C THR A 45 12.20 32.52 -19.62
N THR A 46 12.18 32.00 -20.85
CA THR A 46 12.26 30.57 -21.11
C THR A 46 13.59 30.09 -20.54
N VAL A 47 13.58 29.71 -19.27
CA VAL A 47 14.67 28.92 -18.70
C VAL A 47 14.64 27.62 -19.49
N PRO A 48 15.70 27.29 -20.26
CA PRO A 48 15.77 25.99 -20.91
C PRO A 48 15.62 24.96 -19.81
N MET A 49 14.55 24.14 -19.87
CA MET A 49 14.50 22.92 -19.08
C MET A 49 15.83 22.21 -19.35
N PRO A 50 16.65 21.93 -18.31
CA PRO A 50 17.85 21.16 -18.53
C PRO A 50 17.41 19.89 -19.24
N THR A 51 17.95 19.67 -20.44
CA THR A 51 17.72 18.45 -21.18
C THR A 51 18.23 17.35 -20.27
N LEU A 52 17.33 16.67 -19.58
CA LEU A 52 17.67 15.55 -18.71
C LEU A 52 18.27 14.50 -19.65
N THR A 53 19.60 14.47 -19.73
CA THR A 53 20.33 13.37 -20.33
C THR A 53 19.78 12.10 -19.68
N PRO A 54 19.12 11.20 -20.44
CA PRO A 54 18.55 10.00 -19.88
C PRO A 54 19.65 9.28 -19.11
N ILE A 55 19.41 8.98 -17.83
CA ILE A 55 20.32 8.14 -17.04
C ILE A 55 20.55 6.87 -17.87
N PRO A 56 21.80 6.58 -18.28
CA PRO A 56 22.09 5.42 -19.11
C PRO A 56 21.50 4.16 -18.46
N GLY A 57 20.67 3.42 -19.19
CA GLY A 57 19.97 2.24 -18.68
C GLY A 57 18.45 2.43 -18.54
N ILE A 58 17.95 3.56 -18.02
CA ILE A 58 16.51 3.74 -17.80
C ILE A 58 15.74 3.73 -19.13
N ARG A 59 16.25 4.40 -20.16
CA ARG A 59 15.61 4.38 -21.49
C ARG A 59 15.54 2.97 -22.07
N ALA A 60 16.59 2.17 -21.91
CA ALA A 60 16.63 0.79 -22.37
C ALA A 60 15.62 -0.08 -21.61
N THR A 61 15.55 0.06 -20.28
CA THR A 61 14.57 -0.66 -19.45
C THR A 61 13.13 -0.26 -19.78
N LEU A 62 12.84 1.03 -19.96
CA LEU A 62 11.50 1.52 -20.32
C LEU A 62 11.04 0.99 -21.69
N THR A 63 11.96 0.81 -22.64
CA THR A 63 11.61 0.23 -23.96
C THR A 63 11.53 -1.30 -23.95
N ALA A 64 12.28 -1.97 -23.08
CA ALA A 64 12.37 -3.44 -23.05
C ALA A 64 11.30 -4.09 -22.17
N LEU A 65 10.92 -3.46 -21.05
CA LEU A 65 10.02 -4.06 -20.06
C LEU A 65 8.63 -4.43 -20.61
N PRO A 66 7.96 -3.58 -21.42
CA PRO A 66 6.66 -3.94 -21.99
C PRO A 66 6.70 -5.18 -22.90
N GLN A 67 7.88 -5.58 -23.36
CA GLN A 67 8.10 -6.76 -24.19
C GLN A 67 8.66 -7.96 -23.41
N GLN A 68 8.92 -7.82 -22.10
CA GLN A 68 9.43 -8.93 -21.32
C GLN A 68 8.38 -10.03 -21.20
N PRO A 69 8.74 -11.29 -21.52
CA PRO A 69 7.84 -12.40 -21.30
C PRO A 69 7.56 -12.55 -19.79
N PRO A 70 6.45 -13.20 -19.42
CA PRO A 70 6.23 -13.63 -18.04
C PRO A 70 7.42 -14.45 -17.53
N MET A 71 7.66 -14.35 -16.23
CA MET A 71 8.69 -15.13 -15.54
C MET A 71 8.48 -16.63 -15.80
N PRO A 72 9.54 -17.39 -16.14
CA PRO A 72 9.43 -18.83 -16.34
C PRO A 72 8.83 -19.53 -15.13
N ALA A 73 7.99 -20.55 -15.35
CA ALA A 73 7.25 -21.22 -14.27
C ALA A 73 8.15 -21.77 -13.14
N SER A 74 9.35 -22.24 -13.47
CA SER A 74 10.33 -22.72 -12.49
C SER A 74 10.84 -21.62 -11.56
N GLU A 75 10.97 -20.39 -12.06
CA GLU A 75 11.41 -19.23 -11.28
C GLU A 75 10.23 -18.55 -10.56
N ALA A 76 9.05 -18.54 -11.18
CA ALA A 76 7.84 -17.95 -10.63
C ALA A 76 7.24 -18.75 -9.47
N ARG A 77 7.63 -20.02 -9.30
CA ARG A 77 7.00 -20.95 -8.34
C ARG A 77 6.85 -20.35 -6.94
N ASP A 78 7.94 -19.82 -6.37
CA ASP A 78 7.92 -19.29 -5.00
C ASP A 78 7.09 -18.00 -4.88
N TYR A 79 7.05 -17.19 -5.93
CA TYR A 79 6.19 -16.01 -5.99
C TYR A 79 4.71 -16.41 -6.04
N LEU A 80 4.37 -17.44 -6.83
CA LEU A 80 3.00 -17.94 -6.96
C LEU A 80 2.52 -18.64 -5.68
N GLU A 81 3.39 -19.40 -5.01
CA GLU A 81 3.10 -20.00 -3.70
C GLU A 81 2.84 -18.90 -2.65
N LEU A 82 3.68 -17.88 -2.62
CA LEU A 82 3.51 -16.72 -1.72
C LEU A 82 2.23 -15.95 -2.03
N ARG A 83 1.96 -15.68 -3.31
CA ARG A 83 0.73 -15.02 -3.77
C ARG A 83 -0.50 -15.77 -3.29
N ALA A 84 -0.53 -17.09 -3.47
CA ALA A 84 -1.62 -17.94 -3.01
C ALA A 84 -1.75 -17.97 -1.48
N ALA A 85 -0.66 -17.83 -0.74
CA ALA A 85 -0.70 -17.72 0.72
C ALA A 85 -1.28 -16.37 1.17
N VAL A 86 -0.91 -15.26 0.53
CA VAL A 86 -1.48 -13.93 0.78
C VAL A 86 -2.97 -13.91 0.48
N GLU A 87 -3.38 -14.46 -0.66
CA GLU A 87 -4.77 -14.52 -1.09
C GLU A 87 -5.65 -15.27 -0.08
N ARG A 88 -5.18 -16.41 0.43
CA ARG A 88 -5.92 -17.27 1.38
C ARG A 88 -5.90 -16.76 2.83
N CYS A 89 -5.04 -15.82 3.20
CA CYS A 89 -4.90 -15.38 4.59
C CYS A 89 -6.00 -14.37 4.97
N PRO A 90 -6.98 -14.72 5.82
CA PRO A 90 -8.09 -13.81 6.14
C PRO A 90 -7.65 -12.63 7.03
N ALA A 91 -6.49 -12.71 7.66
CA ALA A 91 -5.99 -11.68 8.58
C ALA A 91 -5.52 -10.39 7.89
N TYR A 92 -5.44 -10.35 6.55
CA TYR A 92 -5.15 -9.12 5.83
C TYR A 92 -6.36 -8.20 5.72
N ASN A 93 -6.15 -6.92 6.01
CA ASN A 93 -6.96 -5.85 5.44
C ASN A 93 -6.97 -5.93 3.90
N GLU A 94 -8.15 -5.75 3.31
CA GLU A 94 -8.37 -5.99 1.88
C GLU A 94 -7.51 -5.10 0.97
N ASN A 95 -7.39 -3.81 1.28
CA ASN A 95 -6.59 -2.90 0.47
C ASN A 95 -5.10 -3.28 0.46
N ARG A 96 -4.58 -3.75 1.61
CA ARG A 96 -3.20 -4.23 1.73
C ARG A 96 -3.01 -5.54 1.00
N ARG A 97 -3.96 -6.48 1.11
CA ARG A 97 -3.98 -7.72 0.33
C ARG A 97 -3.87 -7.42 -1.17
N THR A 98 -4.74 -6.56 -1.69
CA THR A 98 -4.72 -6.17 -3.11
C THR A 98 -3.39 -5.55 -3.52
N ALA A 99 -2.83 -4.65 -2.71
CA ALA A 99 -1.55 -4.00 -3.00
C ALA A 99 -0.40 -5.01 -3.07
N ILE A 100 -0.32 -5.95 -2.12
CA ILE A 100 0.68 -7.01 -2.09
C ILE A 100 0.54 -7.92 -3.33
N LEU A 101 -0.68 -8.40 -3.62
CA LEU A 101 -0.93 -9.28 -4.76
C LEU A 101 -0.52 -8.62 -6.08
N ARG A 102 -0.88 -7.35 -6.29
CA ARG A 102 -0.46 -6.57 -7.47
C ARG A 102 1.06 -6.49 -7.60
N GLN A 103 1.77 -6.24 -6.51
CA GLN A 103 3.22 -6.11 -6.52
C GLN A 103 3.90 -7.44 -6.87
N ILE A 104 3.39 -8.57 -6.37
CA ILE A 104 3.86 -9.90 -6.77
C ILE A 104 3.55 -10.14 -8.26
N ASP A 105 2.34 -9.79 -8.70
CA ASP A 105 1.92 -9.96 -10.10
C ASP A 105 2.83 -9.16 -11.06
N TYR A 106 3.27 -7.95 -10.69
CA TYR A 106 4.24 -7.19 -11.48
C TYR A 106 5.58 -7.89 -11.63
N VAL A 107 6.07 -8.58 -10.59
CA VAL A 107 7.34 -9.31 -10.66
C VAL A 107 7.21 -10.54 -11.55
N VAL A 108 6.09 -11.26 -11.47
CA VAL A 108 5.83 -12.45 -12.30
C VAL A 108 5.47 -12.08 -13.75
N GLN A 109 4.85 -10.91 -13.96
CA GLN A 109 4.44 -10.40 -15.27
C GLN A 109 4.98 -8.98 -15.49
N PRO A 110 6.29 -8.82 -15.78
CA PRO A 110 6.94 -7.51 -15.86
C PRO A 110 6.32 -6.55 -16.89
N ALA A 111 5.75 -7.07 -17.97
CA ALA A 111 5.06 -6.27 -18.98
C ALA A 111 3.86 -5.47 -18.43
N SER A 112 3.32 -5.84 -17.27
CA SER A 112 2.23 -5.14 -16.60
C SER A 112 2.68 -4.07 -15.61
N LEU A 113 3.99 -3.92 -15.36
CA LEU A 113 4.54 -2.95 -14.42
C LEU A 113 4.33 -1.51 -14.90
N PRO A 114 3.74 -0.62 -14.08
CA PRO A 114 3.70 0.81 -14.36
C PRO A 114 5.11 1.42 -14.53
N SER A 115 5.30 2.23 -15.58
CA SER A 115 6.59 2.86 -15.88
C SER A 115 7.17 3.69 -14.75
N ASP A 116 6.33 4.24 -13.88
CA ASP A 116 6.75 5.04 -12.73
C ASP A 116 7.66 4.25 -11.77
N PHE A 117 7.43 2.94 -11.62
CA PHE A 117 8.31 2.11 -10.80
C PHE A 117 9.71 1.97 -11.39
N LEU A 118 9.84 1.99 -12.73
CA LEU A 118 11.14 2.00 -13.38
C LEU A 118 11.85 3.34 -13.22
N LEU A 119 11.11 4.45 -13.23
CA LEU A 119 11.66 5.79 -13.01
C LEU A 119 12.18 5.94 -11.57
N ILE A 120 11.48 5.36 -10.60
CA ILE A 120 11.81 5.47 -9.18
C ILE A 120 12.89 4.45 -8.76
N TYR A 121 12.79 3.20 -9.22
CA TYR A 121 13.64 2.10 -8.74
C TYR A 121 14.69 1.60 -9.74
N GLY A 122 14.64 2.05 -11.00
CA GLY A 122 15.57 1.59 -12.03
C GLY A 122 15.52 0.07 -12.22
N SER A 123 16.69 -0.57 -12.33
CA SER A 123 16.82 -2.02 -12.45
C SER A 123 16.47 -2.79 -11.16
N GLU A 124 16.49 -2.14 -10.00
CA GLU A 124 16.24 -2.76 -8.69
C GLU A 124 14.74 -2.94 -8.40
N TRP A 125 13.86 -2.55 -9.33
CA TRP A 125 12.41 -2.55 -9.13
C TRP A 125 11.84 -3.88 -8.60
N PRO A 126 12.29 -5.09 -9.02
CA PRO A 126 11.66 -6.32 -8.53
C PRO A 126 11.88 -6.48 -7.01
N GLY A 127 13.12 -6.30 -6.56
CA GLY A 127 13.48 -6.36 -5.14
C GLY A 127 12.75 -5.30 -4.31
N ARG A 128 12.60 -4.08 -4.86
CA ARG A 128 11.88 -2.98 -4.21
C ARG A 128 10.38 -3.26 -4.06
N LEU A 129 9.75 -3.87 -5.05
CA LEU A 129 8.35 -4.27 -4.94
C LEU A 129 8.14 -5.37 -3.90
N ILE A 130 8.98 -6.41 -3.89
CA ILE A 130 8.86 -7.47 -2.90
C ILE A 130 9.16 -6.96 -1.48
N TYR A 131 10.12 -6.04 -1.32
CA TYR A 131 10.36 -5.37 -0.05
C TYR A 131 9.15 -4.57 0.42
N GLY A 132 8.52 -3.80 -0.48
CA GLY A 132 7.29 -3.08 -0.18
C GLY A 132 6.15 -4.00 0.27
N SER A 133 5.99 -5.14 -0.40
CA SER A 133 5.01 -6.17 -0.04
C SER A 133 5.28 -6.77 1.34
N ALA A 134 6.53 -7.14 1.60
CA ALA A 134 6.98 -7.68 2.88
C ALA A 134 6.76 -6.67 4.03
N TYR A 135 7.02 -5.38 3.79
CA TYR A 135 6.76 -4.31 4.75
C TYR A 135 5.26 -4.21 5.10
N LEU A 136 4.37 -4.28 4.11
CA LEU A 136 2.94 -4.26 4.34
C LEU A 136 2.47 -5.48 5.16
N SER A 137 3.04 -6.66 4.88
CA SER A 137 2.81 -7.87 5.69
C SER A 137 3.29 -7.72 7.13
N ALA A 138 4.49 -7.19 7.33
CA ALA A 138 5.05 -6.90 8.65
C ALA A 138 4.17 -5.94 9.44
N LEU A 139 3.67 -4.89 8.78
CA LEU A 139 2.76 -3.94 9.38
C LEU A 139 1.43 -4.59 9.78
N GLU A 140 0.84 -5.42 8.91
CA GLU A 140 -0.41 -6.13 9.22
C GLU A 140 -0.22 -7.05 10.43
N TRP A 141 0.87 -7.81 10.45
CA TRP A 141 1.17 -8.73 11.55
C TRP A 141 1.41 -7.99 12.87
N LYS A 142 2.12 -6.85 12.81
CA LYS A 142 2.30 -5.97 13.97
C LYS A 142 0.95 -5.46 14.50
N LEU A 143 0.05 -5.03 13.61
CA LEU A 143 -1.28 -4.55 14.00
C LEU A 143 -2.17 -5.67 14.56
N ALA A 144 -1.98 -6.91 14.09
CA ALA A 144 -2.62 -8.10 14.62
C ALA A 144 -1.99 -8.63 15.94
N GLY A 145 -1.09 -7.86 16.58
CA GLY A 145 -0.48 -8.23 17.86
C GLY A 145 0.70 -9.21 17.75
N ARG A 146 1.23 -9.43 16.54
CA ARG A 146 2.35 -10.35 16.27
C ARG A 146 2.10 -11.79 16.71
N ASP A 147 0.86 -12.26 16.58
CA ASP A 147 0.52 -13.65 16.87
C ASP A 147 1.26 -14.60 15.90
N ARG A 148 2.13 -15.47 16.43
CA ARG A 148 2.88 -16.46 15.63
C ARG A 148 1.98 -17.58 15.09
N ALA A 149 0.79 -17.78 15.66
CA ALA A 149 -0.19 -18.72 15.12
C ALA A 149 -1.00 -18.15 13.93
N SER A 150 -0.90 -16.84 13.68
CA SER A 150 -1.55 -16.20 12.52
C SER A 150 -0.95 -16.65 11.20
N CYS A 151 -1.77 -16.70 10.13
CA CYS A 151 -1.29 -16.93 8.77
C CYS A 151 -0.28 -15.88 8.28
N LEU A 152 -0.22 -14.70 8.91
CA LEU A 152 0.71 -13.63 8.55
C LEU A 152 2.18 -13.97 8.87
N TYR A 153 2.43 -14.79 9.90
CA TYR A 153 3.79 -15.16 10.30
C TYR A 153 4.52 -16.00 9.23
N PRO A 154 4.01 -17.17 8.80
CA PRO A 154 4.68 -17.95 7.76
C PRO A 154 4.77 -17.21 6.41
N ILE A 155 3.83 -16.30 6.13
CA ILE A 155 3.91 -15.43 4.94
C ILE A 155 5.10 -14.46 5.04
N GLY A 156 5.31 -13.84 6.20
CA GLY A 156 6.47 -12.98 6.45
C GLY A 156 7.80 -13.73 6.34
N VAL A 157 7.86 -14.98 6.83
CA VAL A 157 9.04 -15.85 6.66
C VAL A 157 9.32 -16.12 5.18
N ALA A 158 8.29 -16.39 4.38
CA ALA A 158 8.42 -16.60 2.94
C ALA A 158 8.87 -15.33 2.20
N PHE A 159 8.39 -14.15 2.59
CA PHE A 159 8.92 -12.87 2.10
C PHE A 159 10.40 -12.71 2.42
N ASN A 160 10.83 -12.97 3.66
CA ASN A 160 12.25 -12.89 4.03
C ASN A 160 13.11 -13.86 3.20
N ALA A 161 12.60 -15.06 2.88
CA ALA A 161 13.32 -16.00 2.03
C ALA A 161 13.53 -15.44 0.60
N LEU A 162 12.52 -14.80 0.01
CA LEU A 162 12.65 -14.12 -1.27
C LEU A 162 13.64 -12.96 -1.19
N LEU A 163 13.51 -12.09 -0.18
CA LEU A 163 14.36 -10.92 0.01
C LEU A 163 15.85 -11.31 0.11
N ARG A 164 16.18 -12.36 0.87
CA ARG A 164 17.56 -12.86 0.97
C ARG A 164 18.13 -13.28 -0.39
N ARG A 165 17.35 -14.00 -1.21
CA ARG A 165 17.81 -14.43 -2.54
C ARG A 165 18.07 -13.26 -3.49
N MET A 166 17.35 -12.16 -3.31
CA MET A 166 17.52 -10.93 -4.08
C MET A 166 18.57 -9.98 -3.47
N GLY A 167 19.27 -10.38 -2.41
CA GLY A 167 20.23 -9.50 -1.70
C GLY A 167 19.58 -8.30 -1.01
N GLN A 168 18.28 -8.35 -0.74
CA GLN A 168 17.53 -7.28 -0.07
C GLN A 168 17.56 -7.47 1.45
N GLN A 169 17.36 -6.37 2.19
CA GLN A 169 17.22 -6.39 3.64
C GLN A 169 15.97 -7.19 4.07
N THR A 170 16.12 -8.04 5.07
CA THR A 170 15.03 -8.79 5.72
C THR A 170 14.42 -8.04 6.90
N PHE A 171 13.25 -8.49 7.33
CA PHE A 171 12.56 -8.01 8.54
C PHE A 171 12.87 -8.94 9.71
N SER A 172 13.59 -8.45 10.71
CA SER A 172 14.03 -9.23 11.88
C SER A 172 12.89 -9.83 12.70
N GLU A 173 11.67 -9.29 12.57
CA GLU A 173 10.51 -9.79 13.31
C GLU A 173 10.07 -11.19 12.83
N TYR A 174 10.50 -11.62 11.65
CA TYR A 174 10.26 -12.94 11.07
C TYR A 174 11.49 -13.86 11.08
N GLU A 175 12.47 -13.58 11.93
CA GLU A 175 13.65 -14.43 12.16
C GLU A 175 13.51 -15.36 13.38
#